data_AF-U2RS25-F1
#
_entry.id   AF-U2RS25-F1
#
_cell.length_a   1.000
_cell.length_b   1.000
_cell.length_c   1.000
_cell.angle_alpha   90.00
_cell.angle_beta   90.00
_cell.angle_gamma   90.00
#
_symmetry.space_group_name_H-M   'P 1'
#
loop_
_entity.id
_entity.type
_entity.pdbx_description
1 polymer ?
#
loop_
_entity_poly.entity_id
_entity_poly.type
_entity_poly.pdbx_seq_one_letter_code
_entity_poly.pdbx_strand_id
1 'polypeptide(L)'
;MPIAPIFNGAALVSELDSRRVRLGLGWPALAEELTEQSAGLRAALNDHAVCSGALVRTVRRGSMSCQYALMLLQWLDRSPEEFLFGRSRAVGDTRLPAVGADVRLRWDLPQLYEAVNDQRRDRGLTWAILAEQLGCTPSRVTNLRTARLADMDLAMRLTQWLGRPATDFVHPATW
;
A
#
# COMPACT_ATOMS: atom_id res chain seq x y z
N MET A 1 16.03 7.81 19.05
CA MET A 1 14.84 7.33 18.33
C MET A 1 14.37 8.40 17.34
N PRO A 2 13.92 7.99 16.16
CA PRO A 2 12.48 8.01 15.95
C PRO A 2 11.97 6.59 15.66
N ILE A 3 10.88 6.21 16.35
CA ILE A 3 9.99 5.14 15.88
C ILE A 3 9.36 5.68 14.60
N ALA A 4 9.64 5.05 13.46
CA ALA A 4 8.96 5.35 12.21
C ALA A 4 7.44 5.25 12.41
N PRO A 5 6.62 6.10 11.75
CA PRO A 5 5.18 6.03 11.88
C PRO A 5 4.70 4.64 11.44
N ILE A 6 3.62 4.18 12.06
CA ILE A 6 3.04 2.86 11.80
C ILE A 6 1.84 3.04 10.89
N PHE A 7 1.71 2.22 9.86
CA PHE A 7 0.49 2.18 9.07
C PHE A 7 -0.62 1.45 9.83
N ASN A 8 -1.71 2.15 10.12
CA ASN A 8 -2.84 1.61 10.86
C ASN A 8 -3.84 0.94 9.92
N GLY A 9 -3.58 -0.33 9.58
CA GLY A 9 -4.47 -1.12 8.74
C GLY A 9 -5.86 -1.36 9.35
N ALA A 10 -6.00 -1.33 10.68
CA ALA A 10 -7.30 -1.39 11.35
C ALA A 10 -8.12 -0.12 11.13
N ALA A 11 -7.49 1.06 11.12
CA ALA A 11 -8.17 2.31 10.78
C ALA A 11 -8.63 2.33 9.31
N LEU A 12 -7.80 1.82 8.38
CA LEU A 12 -8.22 1.63 6.98
C LEU A 12 -9.43 0.72 6.87
N VAL A 13 -9.41 -0.41 7.58
CA VAL A 13 -10.54 -1.34 7.63
C VAL A 13 -11.79 -0.70 8.24
N SER A 14 -11.65 0.11 9.28
CA SER A 14 -12.76 0.82 9.90
C SER A 14 -13.41 1.82 8.95
N GLU A 15 -12.61 2.56 8.16
CA GLU A 15 -13.15 3.49 7.16
C GLU A 15 -13.81 2.74 5.99
N LEU A 16 -13.20 1.64 5.53
CA LEU A 16 -13.79 0.74 4.53
C LEU A 16 -15.17 0.26 4.99
N ASP A 17 -15.26 -0.25 6.22
CA ASP A 17 -16.50 -0.77 6.77
C ASP A 17 -17.56 0.32 6.93
N SER A 18 -17.14 1.50 7.40
CA SER A 18 -18.02 2.66 7.54
C SER A 18 -18.60 3.10 6.19
N ARG A 19 -17.78 3.21 5.15
CA ARG A 19 -18.26 3.54 3.79
C ARG A 19 -19.14 2.43 3.21
N ARG A 20 -18.75 1.17 3.38
CA ARG A 20 -19.53 0.00 2.95
C ARG A 20 -20.94 0.02 3.55
N VAL A 21 -21.05 0.26 4.87
CA VAL A 21 -22.34 0.36 5.59
C VAL A 21 -23.14 1.57 5.14
N ARG A 22 -22.52 2.75 4.97
CA ARG A 22 -23.20 3.95 4.46
C ARG A 22 -23.82 3.74 3.08
N LEU A 23 -23.19 2.93 2.23
CA LEU A 23 -23.68 2.57 0.91
C LEU A 23 -24.66 1.37 0.91
N GLY A 24 -24.98 0.81 2.08
CA GLY A 24 -25.88 -0.34 2.18
C GLY A 24 -25.30 -1.65 1.61
N LEU A 25 -23.99 -1.73 1.42
CA LEU A 25 -23.35 -2.86 0.76
C LEU A 25 -23.07 -4.01 1.74
N GLY A 26 -23.42 -5.23 1.35
CA GLY A 26 -22.87 -6.44 1.96
C GLY A 26 -21.40 -6.67 1.58
N TRP A 27 -20.71 -7.59 2.27
CA TRP A 27 -19.34 -7.99 1.89
C TRP A 27 -19.23 -8.61 0.48
N PRO A 28 -20.22 -9.35 -0.05
CA PRO A 28 -20.19 -9.80 -1.44
C PRO A 28 -20.27 -8.64 -2.44
N ALA A 29 -21.20 -7.72 -2.23
CA ALA A 29 -21.37 -6.54 -3.09
C ALA A 29 -20.11 -5.64 -3.08
N LEU A 30 -19.47 -5.44 -1.92
CA LEU A 30 -18.18 -4.73 -1.88
C LEU A 30 -17.09 -5.48 -2.68
N ALA A 31 -17.05 -6.81 -2.64
CA ALA A 31 -16.07 -7.56 -3.40
C ALA A 31 -16.30 -7.43 -4.92
N GLU A 32 -17.56 -7.32 -5.36
CA GLU A 32 -17.93 -6.99 -6.74
C GLU A 32 -17.46 -5.58 -7.13
N GLU A 33 -17.74 -4.57 -6.31
CA GLU A 33 -17.27 -3.19 -6.51
C GLU A 33 -15.74 -3.12 -6.64
N LEU A 34 -15.00 -3.78 -5.75
CA LEU A 34 -13.54 -3.83 -5.80
C LEU A 34 -13.03 -4.54 -7.06
N THR A 35 -13.76 -5.57 -7.51
CA THR A 35 -13.46 -6.30 -8.74
C THR A 35 -13.67 -5.40 -9.96
N GLU A 36 -14.74 -4.59 -9.95
CA GLU A 36 -15.12 -3.75 -11.07
C GLU A 36 -14.15 -2.59 -11.32
N GLN A 37 -13.41 -2.15 -10.30
CA GLN A 37 -12.32 -1.15 -10.44
C GLN A 37 -11.29 -1.48 -11.52
N SER A 38 -11.17 -2.75 -11.92
CA SER A 38 -10.21 -3.21 -12.95
C SER A 38 -10.84 -4.21 -13.92
N ALA A 39 -12.11 -4.02 -14.27
CA ALA A 39 -12.85 -4.93 -15.13
C ALA A 39 -12.23 -5.16 -16.50
N GLY A 40 -11.80 -4.08 -17.17
CA GLY A 40 -11.14 -4.17 -18.47
C GLY A 40 -9.82 -4.93 -18.39
N LEU A 41 -8.97 -4.63 -17.40
CA LEU A 41 -7.71 -5.34 -17.20
C LEU A 41 -7.94 -6.82 -16.87
N ARG A 42 -8.90 -7.11 -16.00
CA ARG A 42 -9.23 -8.49 -15.60
C ARG A 42 -9.65 -9.31 -16.81
N ALA A 43 -10.49 -8.74 -17.68
CA ALA A 43 -10.92 -9.40 -18.91
C ALA A 43 -9.72 -9.67 -19.84
N ALA A 44 -8.80 -8.71 -19.98
CA ALA A 44 -7.60 -8.86 -20.80
C ALA A 44 -6.61 -9.92 -20.26
N LEU A 45 -6.45 -10.00 -18.93
CA LEU A 45 -5.52 -10.94 -18.28
C LEU A 45 -6.14 -12.29 -17.92
N ASN A 46 -7.46 -12.46 -18.09
CA ASN A 46 -8.23 -13.58 -17.56
C ASN A 46 -7.96 -13.82 -16.06
N ASP A 47 -7.92 -12.74 -15.29
CA ASP A 47 -7.54 -12.75 -13.88
C ASP A 47 -8.74 -13.00 -12.93
N HIS A 48 -8.46 -13.43 -11.71
CA HIS A 48 -9.49 -13.76 -10.73
C HIS A 48 -10.14 -12.51 -10.12
N ALA A 49 -11.46 -12.60 -9.90
CA ALA A 49 -12.20 -11.62 -9.12
C ALA A 49 -11.79 -11.63 -7.64
N VAL A 50 -12.06 -10.53 -6.94
CA VAL A 50 -11.86 -10.44 -5.50
C VAL A 50 -12.84 -11.40 -4.80
N CYS A 51 -12.32 -12.43 -4.15
CA CYS A 51 -13.13 -13.34 -3.38
C CYS A 51 -13.62 -12.67 -2.08
N SER A 52 -14.94 -12.56 -1.88
CA SER A 52 -15.54 -11.97 -0.67
C SER A 52 -15.04 -12.62 0.63
N GLY A 53 -14.88 -13.95 0.65
CA GLY A 53 -14.32 -14.66 1.80
C GLY A 53 -12.86 -14.28 2.11
N ALA A 54 -12.04 -14.05 1.07
CA ALA A 54 -10.67 -13.59 1.23
C ALA A 54 -10.60 -12.13 1.70
N LEU A 55 -11.50 -11.28 1.21
CA LEU A 55 -11.69 -9.91 1.69
C LEU A 55 -11.99 -9.90 3.18
N VAL A 56 -13.02 -10.62 3.64
CA VAL A 56 -13.40 -10.68 5.05
C VAL A 56 -12.24 -11.17 5.93
N ARG A 57 -11.49 -12.20 5.50
CA ARG A 57 -10.31 -12.67 6.26
C ARG A 57 -9.23 -11.60 6.37
N THR A 58 -8.95 -10.89 5.28
CA THR A 58 -7.93 -9.83 5.26
C THR A 58 -8.32 -8.66 6.15
N VAL A 59 -9.58 -8.22 6.05
CA VAL A 59 -10.20 -7.18 6.87
C VAL A 59 -10.11 -7.54 8.35
N ARG A 60 -10.51 -8.76 8.73
CA ARG A 60 -10.44 -9.23 10.13
C ARG A 60 -9.02 -9.30 10.69
N ARG A 61 -8.03 -9.59 9.83
CA ARG A 61 -6.61 -9.61 10.25
C ARG A 61 -6.09 -8.21 10.54
N GLY A 62 -6.60 -7.18 9.86
CA GLY A 62 -6.18 -5.79 10.04
C GLY A 62 -4.79 -5.45 9.48
N SER A 63 -4.06 -6.44 8.94
CA SER A 63 -2.80 -6.25 8.21
C SER A 63 -2.93 -6.80 6.79
N MET A 64 -2.23 -6.19 5.83
CA MET A 64 -2.35 -6.55 4.41
C MET A 64 -1.12 -6.15 3.62
N SER A 65 -0.97 -6.75 2.44
CA SER A 65 0.08 -6.32 1.50
C SER A 65 -0.23 -4.92 0.97
N CYS A 66 0.82 -4.20 0.57
CA CYS A 66 0.69 -2.87 -0.01
C CYS A 66 -0.16 -2.84 -1.28
N GLN A 67 -0.09 -3.90 -2.10
CA GLN A 67 -0.94 -4.04 -3.29
C GLN A 67 -2.42 -4.20 -2.94
N TYR A 68 -2.74 -4.95 -1.87
CA TYR A 68 -4.12 -5.10 -1.43
C TYR A 68 -4.66 -3.80 -0.82
N ALA A 69 -3.82 -3.10 -0.04
CA ALA A 69 -4.17 -1.79 0.51
C ALA A 69 -4.51 -0.77 -0.57
N LEU A 70 -3.76 -0.72 -1.69
CA LEU A 70 -4.05 0.19 -2.81
C LEU A 70 -5.46 -0.02 -3.38
N MET A 71 -5.89 -1.27 -3.53
CA MET A 71 -7.24 -1.58 -4.03
C MET A 71 -8.34 -1.02 -3.11
N LEU A 72 -8.13 -1.07 -1.79
CA LEU A 72 -9.07 -0.51 -0.82
C LEU A 72 -9.01 1.02 -0.78
N LEU A 73 -7.80 1.59 -0.81
CA LEU A 73 -7.57 3.04 -0.79
C LEU A 73 -8.12 3.73 -2.04
N GLN A 74 -7.98 3.10 -3.21
CA GLN A 74 -8.55 3.57 -4.46
C GLN A 74 -10.09 3.63 -4.37
N TRP A 75 -10.72 2.57 -3.89
CA TRP A 75 -12.18 2.54 -3.72
C TRP A 75 -12.67 3.58 -2.70
N LEU A 76 -11.88 3.79 -1.63
CA LEU A 76 -12.13 4.80 -0.62
C LEU A 76 -11.87 6.23 -1.09
N ASP A 77 -11.15 6.43 -2.19
CA ASP A 77 -10.60 7.72 -2.64
C ASP A 77 -9.77 8.41 -1.54
N ARG A 78 -8.84 7.66 -0.92
CA ARG A 78 -8.00 8.14 0.18
C ARG A 78 -6.52 7.85 -0.06
N SER A 79 -5.67 8.67 0.53
CA SER A 79 -4.22 8.44 0.50
C SER A 79 -3.78 7.50 1.62
N PRO A 80 -2.72 6.69 1.42
CA PRO A 80 -2.22 5.83 2.48
C PRO A 80 -1.63 6.62 3.67
N GLU A 81 -1.12 7.82 3.45
CA GLU A 81 -0.57 8.70 4.49
C GLU A 81 -1.61 9.09 5.54
N GLU A 82 -2.90 9.15 5.20
CA GLU A 82 -3.98 9.46 6.15
C GLU A 82 -4.14 8.38 7.24
N PHE A 83 -3.61 7.19 7.02
CA PHE A 83 -3.71 6.06 7.95
C PHE A 83 -2.41 5.86 8.74
N LEU A 84 -1.50 6.83 8.75
CA LEU A 84 -0.31 6.80 9.59
C LEU A 84 -0.65 7.16 11.05
N PHE A 85 -0.15 6.35 11.97
CA PHE A 85 -0.21 6.61 13.41
C PHE A 85 1.18 6.96 13.96
N GLY A 86 1.24 7.97 14.83
CA GLY A 86 2.48 8.48 15.40
C GLY A 86 3.03 9.69 14.64
N ARG A 87 4.30 10.03 14.87
CA ARG A 87 4.94 11.18 14.24
C ARG A 87 5.30 10.86 12.80
N SER A 88 4.55 11.44 11.85
CA SER A 88 4.82 11.36 10.41
C SER A 88 5.45 12.65 9.87
N ARG A 89 6.12 12.54 8.72
CA ARG A 89 6.67 13.66 7.97
C ARG A 89 5.63 14.14 6.95
N ALA A 90 5.53 15.45 6.76
CA ALA A 90 4.79 16.02 5.63
C ALA A 90 5.56 15.75 4.33
N VAL A 91 4.91 15.12 3.36
CA VAL A 91 5.56 14.59 2.14
C VAL A 91 4.97 15.17 0.84
N GLY A 92 4.24 16.27 0.90
CA GLY A 92 3.66 16.92 -0.29
C GLY A 92 2.32 16.31 -0.69
N ASP A 93 2.08 16.16 -2.00
CA ASP A 93 0.84 15.61 -2.55
C ASP A 93 0.79 14.08 -2.42
N THR A 94 -0.22 13.60 -1.70
CA THR A 94 -0.39 12.18 -1.36
C THR A 94 -1.54 11.53 -2.13
N ARG A 95 -2.22 12.26 -3.03
CA ARG A 95 -3.37 11.73 -3.76
C ARG A 95 -2.96 10.59 -4.70
N LEU A 96 -3.62 9.44 -4.58
CA LEU A 96 -3.42 8.34 -5.51
C LEU A 96 -3.84 8.74 -6.95
N PRO A 97 -3.13 8.25 -7.99
CA PRO A 97 -3.52 8.54 -9.37
C PRO A 97 -4.93 8.03 -9.67
N ALA A 98 -5.73 8.87 -10.33
CA ALA A 98 -7.02 8.44 -10.87
C ALA A 98 -6.78 7.51 -12.07
N VAL A 99 -7.39 6.33 -12.04
CA VAL A 99 -7.23 5.32 -13.10
C VAL A 99 -8.56 4.71 -13.51
N GLY A 100 -8.67 4.34 -14.78
CA GLY A 100 -9.81 3.61 -15.32
C GLY A 100 -9.71 2.10 -15.13
N ALA A 101 -10.69 1.37 -15.65
CA ALA A 101 -10.84 -0.08 -15.46
C ALA A 101 -9.80 -0.95 -16.20
N ASP A 102 -9.00 -0.37 -17.09
CA ASP A 102 -8.01 -1.09 -17.92
C ASP A 102 -6.63 -1.22 -17.27
N VAL A 103 -6.45 -0.64 -16.08
CA VAL A 103 -5.19 -0.69 -15.32
C VAL A 103 -5.48 -0.88 -13.83
N ARG A 104 -4.44 -1.22 -13.06
CA ARG A 104 -4.48 -1.23 -11.60
C ARG A 104 -3.35 -0.40 -11.04
N LEU A 105 -3.59 0.27 -9.92
CA LEU A 105 -2.50 0.87 -9.16
C LEU A 105 -1.61 -0.23 -8.58
N ARG A 106 -0.31 -0.11 -8.83
CA ARG A 106 0.71 -1.03 -8.31
C ARG A 106 1.82 -0.27 -7.62
N TRP A 107 2.27 -0.79 -6.48
CA TRP A 107 3.56 -0.40 -5.92
C TRP A 107 4.70 -0.90 -6.80
N ASP A 108 5.60 0.01 -7.18
CA ASP A 108 6.90 -0.30 -7.75
C ASP A 108 7.92 -0.46 -6.61
N LEU A 109 7.97 -1.68 -6.07
CA LEU A 109 8.88 -2.03 -4.98
C LEU A 109 10.36 -2.00 -5.39
N PRO A 110 10.76 -2.38 -6.62
CA PRO A 110 12.10 -2.12 -7.13
C PRO A 110 12.47 -0.63 -7.11
N GLN A 111 11.60 0.26 -7.60
CA GLN A 111 11.85 1.70 -7.56
C GLN A 111 11.95 2.24 -6.13
N LEU A 112 11.08 1.79 -5.23
CA LEU A 112 11.19 2.13 -3.80
C LEU A 112 12.52 1.65 -3.21
N TYR A 113 12.95 0.43 -3.55
CA TYR A 113 14.24 -0.11 -3.12
C TYR A 113 15.41 0.76 -3.59
N GLU A 114 15.44 1.14 -4.87
CA GLU A 114 16.54 1.96 -5.42
C GLU A 114 16.59 3.34 -4.73
N ALA A 115 15.44 4.01 -4.56
CA ALA A 115 15.38 5.29 -3.84
C ALA A 115 15.88 5.18 -2.39
N VAL A 116 15.53 4.08 -1.69
CA VAL A 116 16.04 3.79 -0.34
C VAL A 116 17.53 3.52 -0.36
N ASN A 117 18.01 2.76 -1.34
CA ASN A 117 19.42 2.43 -1.48
C ASN A 117 20.28 3.68 -1.72
N ASP A 118 19.85 4.57 -2.60
CA ASP A 118 20.54 5.82 -2.90
C ASP A 118 20.64 6.70 -1.64
N GLN A 119 19.51 6.98 -1.00
CA GLN A 119 19.54 7.82 0.20
C GLN A 119 20.29 7.15 1.38
N ARG A 120 20.26 5.82 1.47
CA ARG A 120 21.06 5.07 2.47
C ARG A 120 22.54 5.29 2.23
N ARG A 121 22.99 5.24 0.97
CA ARG A 121 24.39 5.46 0.58
C ARG A 121 24.81 6.91 0.84
N ASP A 122 23.98 7.87 0.48
CA ASP A 122 24.24 9.30 0.72
C ASP A 122 24.39 9.61 2.21
N ARG A 123 23.62 8.92 3.06
CA ARG A 123 23.71 9.04 4.52
C ARG A 123 24.80 8.15 5.15
N GLY A 124 25.58 7.41 4.35
CA GLY A 124 26.65 6.53 4.83
C GLY A 124 26.17 5.36 5.71
N LEU A 125 24.91 4.96 5.60
CA LEU A 125 24.32 3.93 6.46
C LEU A 125 24.56 2.53 5.92
N THR A 126 24.75 1.55 6.79
CA THR A 126 24.66 0.13 6.41
C THR A 126 23.18 -0.31 6.36
N TRP A 127 22.90 -1.44 5.70
CA TRP A 127 21.56 -2.03 5.73
C TRP A 127 21.11 -2.43 7.14
N ALA A 128 22.04 -2.83 8.01
CA ALA A 128 21.75 -3.17 9.40
C ALA A 128 21.24 -1.95 10.18
N ILE A 129 21.95 -0.81 10.07
CA ILE A 129 21.57 0.43 10.76
C ILE A 129 20.22 0.94 10.24
N LEU A 130 20.00 0.92 8.92
CA LEU A 130 18.71 1.32 8.35
C LEU A 130 17.57 0.42 8.84
N ALA A 131 17.78 -0.90 8.84
CA ALA A 131 16.75 -1.85 9.28
C ALA A 131 16.40 -1.66 10.76
N GLU A 132 17.39 -1.36 11.61
CA GLU A 132 17.18 -0.98 13.02
C GLU A 132 16.32 0.28 13.14
N GLN A 133 16.60 1.34 12.38
CA GLN A 133 15.79 2.56 12.36
C GLN A 133 14.34 2.30 11.94
N LEU A 134 14.12 1.34 11.04
CA LEU A 134 12.80 0.97 10.54
C LEU A 134 12.10 -0.10 11.40
N GLY A 135 12.78 -0.67 12.40
CA GLY A 135 12.27 -1.76 13.23
C GLY A 135 12.00 -3.04 12.43
N CYS A 136 12.87 -3.40 11.50
CA CYS A 136 12.73 -4.60 10.67
C CYS A 136 14.09 -5.30 10.45
N THR A 137 14.10 -6.39 9.68
CA THR A 137 15.35 -7.07 9.30
C THR A 137 15.93 -6.47 8.01
N PRO A 138 17.26 -6.50 7.81
CA PRO A 138 17.88 -6.04 6.56
C PRO A 138 17.34 -6.74 5.31
N SER A 139 17.01 -8.02 5.43
CA SER A 139 16.41 -8.82 4.36
C SER A 139 15.03 -8.29 3.93
N ARG A 140 14.21 -7.78 4.86
CA ARG A 140 12.90 -7.21 4.52
C ARG A 140 13.02 -5.99 3.60
N VAL A 141 14.07 -5.19 3.76
CA VAL A 141 14.34 -4.02 2.90
C VAL A 141 14.98 -4.46 1.58
N THR A 142 16.04 -5.29 1.64
CA THR A 142 16.82 -5.68 0.44
C THR A 142 16.07 -6.60 -0.52
N ASN A 143 15.12 -7.39 -0.03
CA ASN A 143 14.28 -8.24 -0.88
C ASN A 143 13.28 -7.43 -1.73
N LEU A 144 13.01 -6.17 -1.40
CA LEU A 144 12.10 -5.32 -2.17
C LEU A 144 12.52 -5.16 -3.64
N ARG A 145 13.83 -5.23 -3.89
CA ARG A 145 14.43 -5.21 -5.24
C ARG A 145 13.76 -6.19 -6.22
N THR A 146 13.28 -7.34 -5.73
CA THR A 146 12.66 -8.39 -6.56
C THR A 146 11.30 -8.83 -6.05
N ALA A 147 10.79 -8.22 -4.98
CA ALA A 147 9.53 -8.63 -4.37
C ALA A 147 8.35 -8.20 -5.24
N ARG A 148 7.35 -9.08 -5.37
CA ARG A 148 6.04 -8.71 -5.94
C ARG A 148 5.13 -8.05 -4.92
N LEU A 149 5.31 -8.39 -3.65
CA LEU A 149 4.48 -7.95 -2.53
C LEU A 149 5.38 -7.53 -1.36
N ALA A 150 4.98 -6.45 -0.69
CA ALA A 150 5.49 -6.05 0.60
C ALA A 150 4.31 -5.85 1.55
N ASP A 151 4.58 -5.88 2.85
CA ASP A 151 3.62 -5.42 3.84
C ASP A 151 3.43 -3.90 3.74
N MET A 152 2.20 -3.42 3.89
CA MET A 152 1.89 -2.00 3.75
C MET A 152 2.60 -1.14 4.81
N ASP A 153 2.78 -1.63 6.04
CA ASP A 153 3.49 -0.89 7.09
C ASP A 153 4.96 -0.68 6.72
N LEU A 154 5.63 -1.70 6.15
CA LEU A 154 7.00 -1.53 5.69
C LEU A 154 7.10 -0.51 4.55
N ALA A 155 6.20 -0.59 3.55
CA ALA A 155 6.20 0.35 2.43
C ALA A 155 6.07 1.80 2.94
N MET A 156 5.11 2.05 3.84
CA MET A 156 4.88 3.39 4.39
C MET A 156 6.01 3.88 5.30
N ARG A 157 6.65 3.02 6.10
CA ARG A 157 7.84 3.42 6.87
C ARG A 157 8.98 3.86 5.95
N LEU A 158 9.15 3.19 4.81
CA LEU A 158 10.20 3.55 3.84
C LEU A 158 9.91 4.89 3.16
N THR A 159 8.69 5.14 2.71
CA THR A 159 8.35 6.44 2.10
C THR A 159 8.48 7.59 3.11
N GLN A 160 8.11 7.35 4.37
CA GLN A 160 8.29 8.30 5.47
C GLN A 160 9.76 8.56 5.81
N TRP A 161 10.60 7.52 5.79
CA TRP A 161 12.05 7.65 5.97
C TRP A 161 12.71 8.43 4.81
N LEU A 162 12.25 8.20 3.59
CA LEU A 162 12.61 8.96 2.39
C LEU A 162 12.15 10.42 2.46
N GLY A 163 11.02 10.66 3.13
CA GLY A 163 10.30 11.93 3.12
C GLY A 163 9.65 12.21 1.78
N ARG A 164 9.15 11.17 1.13
CA ARG A 164 8.48 11.20 -0.17
C ARG A 164 7.09 10.58 -0.03
N PRO A 165 6.10 11.01 -0.83
CA PRO A 165 4.77 10.43 -0.77
C PRO A 165 4.78 9.02 -1.37
N ALA A 166 3.81 8.19 -1.00
CA ALA A 166 3.60 6.88 -1.59
C ALA A 166 3.33 6.96 -3.10
N THR A 167 2.70 8.05 -3.55
CA THR A 167 2.34 8.32 -4.94
C THR A 167 3.54 8.29 -5.88
N ASP A 168 4.73 8.65 -5.39
CA ASP A 168 5.99 8.56 -6.15
C ASP A 168 6.34 7.13 -6.60
N PHE A 169 5.82 6.12 -5.89
CA PHE A 169 6.12 4.71 -6.08
C PHE A 169 4.89 3.89 -6.47
N VAL A 170 3.76 4.55 -6.76
CA VAL A 170 2.51 3.90 -7.12
C VAL A 170 2.13 4.32 -8.52
N HIS A 171 2.11 3.36 -9.44
CA HIS A 171 1.89 3.60 -10.86
C HIS A 171 0.73 2.77 -11.40
N PRO A 172 -0.01 3.27 -12.41
CA PRO A 172 -0.91 2.45 -13.18
C PRO A 172 -0.13 1.35 -13.92
N ALA A 173 -0.59 0.12 -13.82
CA ALA A 173 0.02 -1.03 -14.48
C ALA A 173 -1.02 -1.97 -15.08
N THR A 174 -0.61 -2.68 -16.12
CA THR A 174 -1.42 -3.66 -16.85
C THR A 174 -1.05 -5.11 -16.49
N TRP A 175 -0.50 -5.35 -15.30
CA TRP A 175 -0.03 -6.66 -14.83
C TRP A 175 -0.36 -6.90 -13.34
#